data_AF-A0A967XLD7-F1
#
_entry.id   AF-A0A967XLD7-F1
#
_cell.length_a   1.000
_cell.length_b   1.000
_cell.length_c   1.000
_cell.angle_alpha   90.00
_cell.angle_beta   90.00
_cell.angle_gamma   90.00
#
_symmetry.space_group_name_H-M   'P 1'
#
loop_
_entity.id
_entity.type
_entity.pdbx_description
1 polymer ?
#
loop_
_entity_poly.entity_id
_entity_poly.type
_entity_poly.pdbx_seq_one_letter_code
_entity_poly.pdbx_strand_id
1 'polypeptide(L)' 'LGAAIARHIHGLGARLILLDRNRDGLAETVAACPGARSAVVDLADADATERAIASLVTGPVDTLIHNAAILR' A
#
# COMPACT_ATOMS: atom_id res chain seq x y z
N LEU A 1 -5.75 -10.44 2.86
CA LEU A 1 -6.88 -9.52 2.56
C LEU A 1 -6.41 -8.30 1.76
N GLY A 2 -5.50 -7.47 2.29
CA GLY A 2 -4.97 -6.28 1.61
C GLY A 2 -4.59 -6.47 0.14
N ALA A 3 -3.76 -7.46 -0.19
CA ALA A 3 -3.38 -7.75 -1.58
C ALA A 3 -4.56 -8.08 -2.51
N ALA A 4 -5.60 -8.76 -2.00
CA ALA A 4 -6.79 -9.06 -2.77
C ALA A 4 -7.62 -7.80 -3.05
N ILE A 5 -7.76 -6.93 -2.05
CA ILE A 5 -8.43 -5.63 -2.22
C ILE A 5 -7.69 -4.80 -3.26
N ALA A 6 -6.36 -4.67 -3.13
CA ALA A 6 -5.52 -3.92 -4.06
C ALA A 6 -5.73 -4.38 -5.52
N ARG A 7 -5.66 -5.69 -5.79
CA ARG A 7 -5.91 -6.23 -7.13
C ARG A 7 -7.32 -5.94 -7.64
N HIS A 8 -8.33 -6.06 -6.78
CA HIS A 8 -9.71 -5.82 -7.15
C HIS A 8 -9.93 -4.36 -7.56
N ILE A 9 -9.56 -3.40 -6.71
CA ILE A 9 -9.78 -1.97 -6.99
C ILE A 9 -8.88 -1.45 -8.12
N HIS A 10 -7.69 -2.03 -8.30
CA HIS A 10 -6.86 -1.74 -9.47
C HIS A 10 -7.56 -2.16 -10.77
N GLY A 11 -8.19 -3.33 -10.78
CA GLY A 11 -8.99 -3.81 -11.91
C GLY A 11 -10.20 -2.90 -12.23
N LEU A 12 -10.65 -2.10 -11.26
CA LEU A 12 -11.68 -1.07 -11.45
C LEU A 12 -11.11 0.30 -11.90
N GLY A 13 -9.80 0.39 -12.14
CA GLY A 13 -9.13 1.61 -12.63
C GLY A 13 -8.53 2.49 -11.54
N ALA A 14 -8.48 2.04 -10.28
CA ALA A 14 -7.87 2.82 -9.20
C ALA A 14 -6.35 2.93 -9.37
N ARG A 15 -5.82 4.12 -9.08
CA ARG A 15 -4.38 4.36 -8.91
C ARG A 15 -4.00 4.05 -7.47
N LEU A 16 -2.95 3.27 -7.26
CA LEU A 16 -2.64 2.72 -5.95
C LEU A 16 -1.35 3.28 -5.35
N ILE A 17 -1.40 3.46 -4.03
CA ILE A 17 -0.25 3.62 -3.15
C ILE A 17 -0.35 2.48 -2.12
N LEU A 18 0.66 1.62 -2.06
CA LEU A 18 0.67 0.41 -1.25
C LEU A 18 1.77 0.48 -0.18
N LEU A 19 1.39 0.24 1.07
CA LEU A 19 2.29 0.23 2.22
C LEU A 19 2.15 -1.10 2.94
N ASP A 20 3.25 -1.84 3.09
CA ASP A 20 3.28 -3.11 3.83
C ASP A 20 4.69 -3.35 4.37
N ARG A 21 4.81 -4.09 5.47
CA ARG A 21 6.12 -4.49 6.03
C ARG A 21 6.70 -5.71 5.33
N ASN A 22 5.84 -6.55 4.72
CA ASN A 22 6.27 -7.73 3.99
C ASN A 22 6.75 -7.33 2.59
N ARG A 23 8.06 -7.19 2.44
CA ARG A 23 8.73 -6.82 1.17
C ARG A 23 8.31 -7.68 -0.01
N ASP A 24 8.31 -9.01 0.16
CA ASP A 24 8.11 -9.93 -0.96
C ASP A 24 6.64 -9.94 -1.39
N GLY A 25 5.71 -10.01 -0.42
CA GLY A 25 4.28 -9.91 -0.70
C GLY A 25 3.87 -8.56 -1.30
N LEU A 26 4.54 -7.47 -0.90
CA LEU A 26 4.35 -6.16 -1.49
C LEU A 26 4.84 -6.13 -2.95
N ALA A 27 6.02 -6.69 -3.23
CA ALA A 27 6.58 -6.78 -4.58
C ALA A 27 5.68 -7.60 -5.51
N GLU A 28 5.16 -8.74 -5.06
CA GLU A 28 4.18 -9.54 -5.80
C GLU A 28 2.90 -8.75 -6.11
N THR A 29 2.40 -7.98 -5.15
CA THR A 29 1.20 -7.17 -5.33
C THR A 29 1.43 -6.03 -6.32
N VAL A 30 2.60 -5.38 -6.28
CA VAL A 30 2.98 -4.34 -7.25
C VAL A 30 3.12 -4.92 -8.66
N ALA A 31 3.71 -6.11 -8.79
CA ALA A 31 3.80 -6.80 -10.08
C ALA A 31 2.41 -7.10 -10.68
N ALA A 32 1.43 -7.42 -9.83
CA ALA A 32 0.05 -7.64 -10.23
C ALA A 32 -0.77 -6.36 -10.48
N CYS A 33 -0.26 -5.18 -10.11
CA CYS A 33 -0.94 -3.89 -10.22
C CYS A 33 -0.03 -2.85 -10.90
N PRO A 34 0.17 -2.91 -12.23
CA PRO A 34 1.05 -2.00 -12.95
C PRO A 34 0.76 -0.52 -12.68
N GLY A 35 1.81 0.26 -12.40
CA GLY A 35 1.70 1.68 -12.08
C GLY A 35 1.36 1.99 -10.61
N ALA A 36 1.14 0.97 -9.77
CA ALA A 36 1.07 1.17 -8.33
C ALA A 36 2.42 1.68 -7.78
N ARG A 37 2.36 2.65 -6.88
CA ARG A 37 3.52 3.09 -6.09
C ARG A 37 3.52 2.35 -4.76
N SER A 38 4.69 2.09 -4.18
CA SER A 38 4.75 1.38 -2.90
C SER A 38 5.93 1.79 -2.03
N ALA A 39 5.82 1.52 -0.73
CA ALA A 39 6.94 1.56 0.21
C ALA A 39 6.85 0.40 1.21
N VAL A 40 8.00 -0.20 1.51
CA VAL A 40 8.12 -1.16 2.61
C VAL A 40 8.20 -0.37 3.91
N VAL A 41 7.20 -0.51 4.77
CA VAL A 41 7.13 0.22 6.04
C VAL A 41 6.42 -0.61 7.10
N ASP A 42 6.92 -0.55 8.33
CA ASP A 42 6.15 -1.02 9.49
C ASP A 42 5.20 0.09 9.93
N LEU A 43 3.89 -0.15 9.77
CA LEU A 43 2.86 0.82 10.15
C LEU A 43 2.74 1.01 11.67
N ALA A 44 3.43 0.21 12.49
CA ALA A 44 3.58 0.47 13.92
C ALA A 44 4.56 1.61 14.23
N ASP A 45 5.45 1.97 13.30
CA ASP A 45 6.35 3.13 13.40
C ASP A 45 5.67 4.34 12.74
N ALA A 46 5.19 5.26 13.58
CA ALA A 46 4.48 6.45 13.13
C ALA A 46 5.37 7.37 12.29
N ASP A 47 6.62 7.60 12.68
CA ASP A 47 7.53 8.50 11.98
C ASP A 47 7.94 7.91 10.62
N ALA A 48 8.16 6.59 10.56
CA ALA A 48 8.43 5.91 9.29
C ALA A 48 7.22 5.97 8.34
N THR A 49 6.01 5.81 8.89
CA THR A 49 4.75 5.91 8.14
C THR A 49 4.56 7.33 7.59
N GLU A 50 4.81 8.36 8.40
CA GLU A 50 4.72 9.76 7.97
C GLU A 50 5.68 10.06 6.82
N ARG A 51 6.95 9.64 6.93
CA ARG A 51 7.94 9.81 5.86
C ARG A 51 7.53 9.11 4.57
N ALA A 52 7.00 7.88 4.67
CA ALA A 52 6.53 7.13 3.51
C ALA A 52 5.36 7.85 2.82
N ILE A 53 4.37 8.31 3.59
CA ILE A 53 3.22 9.08 3.08
C ILE A 53 3.68 10.36 2.40
N ALA A 54 4.55 11.15 3.04
CA ALA A 54 5.06 12.41 2.48
C ALA A 54 5.77 12.22 1.13
N SER A 55 6.46 11.09 0.94
CA SER A 55 7.15 10.79 -0.32
C SER A 55 6.23 10.27 -1.43
N LEU A 56 5.19 9.51 -1.09
CA LEU A 56 4.34 8.83 -2.07
C LEU A 56 3.06 9.59 -2.42
N VAL A 57 2.50 10.33 -1.46
CA VAL A 57 1.22 11.03 -1.61
C VAL A 57 1.48 12.44 -2.15
N THR A 58 1.53 12.53 -3.48
CA THR A 58 1.83 13.78 -4.21
C THR A 58 0.56 14.52 -4.67
N GLY A 59 -0.62 14.12 -4.23
CA GLY A 59 -1.91 14.67 -4.65
C GLY A 59 -3.07 14.11 -3.83
N PRO A 60 -4.31 14.47 -4.18
CA PRO A 60 -5.51 14.04 -3.44
C PRO A 60 -5.62 12.52 -3.33
N VAL A 61 -6.14 12.06 -2.19
CA VAL A 61 -6.43 10.66 -1.90
C VAL A 61 -7.94 10.52 -1.69
N ASP A 62 -8.59 9.75 -2.55
CA ASP A 62 -10.05 9.55 -2.50
C ASP A 62 -10.46 8.46 -1.50
N THR A 63 -9.56 7.55 -1.17
CA THR A 63 -9.85 6.39 -0.32
C THR A 63 -8.61 5.94 0.44
N LEU A 64 -8.78 5.70 1.74
CA LEU A 64 -7.77 5.13 2.63
C LEU A 64 -8.28 3.82 3.21
N ILE A 65 -7.48 2.76 3.12
CA ILE A 65 -7.81 1.44 3.66
C ILE A 65 -6.81 1.12 4.78
N HIS A 66 -7.28 1.18 6.03
CA HIS A 66 -6.53 0.70 7.18
C HIS A 66 -6.60 -0.83 7.25
N ASN A 67 -5.62 -1.50 6.65
CA ASN A 67 -5.49 -2.95 6.69
C ASN A 67 -4.06 -3.32 7.10
N ALA A 68 -3.92 -3.96 8.27
CA ALA A 68 -2.69 -4.62 8.69
C ALA A 68 -3.07 -5.93 9.39
N ALA A 69 -2.56 -7.05 8.88
CA ALA A 69 -2.74 -8.34 9.55
C ALA A 69 -1.70 -8.47 10.66
N ILE A 70 -2.16 -8.49 11.92
CA ILE A 70 -1.33 -8.73 13.10
C ILE A 70 -1.63 -10.14 13.56
N LEU A 71 -0.70 -11.07 13.33
CA LEU A 71 -0.74 -12.39 13.94
C LEU A 71 -0.10 -12.29 15.33
N ARG A 72 -0.81 -12.80 16.34
CA ARG A 72 -0.33 -12.92 17.72
C ARG A 72 -0.20 -14.40 18.07
#